data_AF-A0A0N4THC0-F1
#
_entry.id   AF-A0A0N4THC0-F1
#
_cell.length_a   1.000
_cell.length_b   1.000
_cell.length_c   1.000
_cell.angle_alpha   90.00
_cell.angle_beta   90.00
_cell.angle_gamma   90.00
#
_symmetry.space_group_name_H-M   'P 1'
#
loop_
_entity.id
_entity.type
_entity.pdbx_description
1 polymer ?
#
loop_
_entity_poly.entity_id
_entity_poly.type
_entity_poly.pdbx_seq_one_letter_code
_entity_poly.pdbx_strand_id
1 'polypeptide(L)'
;MKVTVIPGDGVGAELTHAVQKIVQSTGIPLEFEEVFLSEIEHSCSASLEDVIKIVRKNNNVALKGAIKEAEETVSDPDREDINRSLKKGLDLFAGVSNIK
;
A
#
# COMPACT_ATOMS: atom_id res chain seq x y z
N MET A 1 -2.44 -18.18 3.01
CA MET A 1 -2.19 -16.94 3.79
C MET A 1 -2.72 -15.77 2.99
N LYS A 2 -3.46 -14.83 3.59
CA LYS A 2 -4.05 -13.69 2.89
C LYS A 2 -3.18 -12.45 3.05
N VAL A 3 -2.89 -11.74 1.97
CA VAL A 3 -2.04 -10.54 1.95
C VAL A 3 -2.78 -9.42 1.24
N THR A 4 -2.81 -8.24 1.85
CA THR A 4 -3.41 -7.07 1.22
C THR A 4 -2.47 -6.52 0.15
N VAL A 5 -3.01 -6.11 -0.99
CA VAL A 5 -2.27 -5.49 -2.08
C VAL A 5 -2.83 -4.10 -2.30
N ILE A 6 -1.96 -3.10 -2.28
CA ILE A 6 -2.29 -1.71 -2.55
C ILE A 6 -1.50 -1.33 -3.81
N PRO A 7 -2.11 -1.37 -5.01
CA PRO A 7 -1.40 -1.12 -6.27
C PRO A 7 -0.71 0.24 -6.33
N GLY A 8 -1.31 1.26 -5.69
CA GLY A 8 -0.83 2.64 -5.74
C GLY A 8 -1.02 3.28 -7.12
N ASP A 9 -0.24 4.33 -7.38
CA ASP A 9 -0.35 5.21 -8.54
C ASP A 9 0.78 4.99 -9.55
N GLY A 10 0.54 5.43 -10.79
CA GLY A 10 1.53 5.39 -11.88
C GLY A 10 2.06 3.98 -12.13
N VAL A 11 3.38 3.81 -12.09
CA VAL A 11 4.04 2.49 -12.30
C VAL A 11 3.80 1.51 -11.14
N GLY A 12 3.25 1.97 -10.01
CA GLY A 12 2.96 1.14 -8.84
C GLY A 12 2.10 -0.07 -9.20
N ALA A 13 1.01 0.13 -9.96
CA ALA A 13 0.10 -0.95 -10.32
C ALA A 13 0.76 -2.04 -11.17
N GLU A 14 1.58 -1.65 -12.16
CA GLU A 14 2.30 -2.58 -13.03
C GLU A 14 3.31 -3.42 -12.25
N LEU A 15 4.09 -2.78 -11.37
CA LEU A 15 5.09 -3.45 -10.54
C LEU A 15 4.43 -4.42 -9.55
N THR A 16 3.34 -4.00 -8.93
CA THR A 16 2.63 -4.81 -7.95
C THR A 16 2.04 -6.07 -8.58
N HIS A 17 1.46 -5.95 -9.78
CA HIS A 17 0.97 -7.08 -10.57
C HIS A 17 2.08 -8.03 -11.00
N ALA A 18 3.23 -7.50 -11.41
CA ALA A 18 4.40 -8.31 -11.74
C ALA A 18 4.87 -9.15 -10.54
N VAL A 19 4.92 -8.55 -9.35
CA VAL A 19 5.27 -9.27 -8.11
C VAL A 19 4.24 -10.34 -7.77
N GLN A 20 2.94 -10.03 -7.87
CA GLN A 20 1.88 -11.02 -7.62
C GLN A 20 2.01 -12.24 -8.55
N LYS A 21 2.26 -12.02 -9.85
CA LYS A 21 2.49 -13.12 -10.82
C LYS A 21 3.69 -13.98 -10.46
N ILE A 22 4.82 -13.35 -10.10
CA ILE A 22 6.03 -14.08 -9.70
C ILE A 22 5.75 -14.91 -8.44
N VAL A 23 5.13 -14.32 -7.42
CA VAL A 23 4.81 -15.03 -6.17
C VAL A 23 3.85 -16.20 -6.44
N GLN A 24 2.82 -16.03 -7.26
CA GLN A 24 1.93 -17.12 -7.64
C GLN A 24 2.67 -18.26 -8.35
N SER A 25 3.67 -17.94 -9.18
CA SER A 25 4.47 -18.96 -9.89
C SER A 25 5.36 -19.80 -8.97
N THR A 26 5.62 -19.34 -7.74
CA THR A 26 6.42 -20.10 -6.75
C THR A 26 5.66 -21.25 -6.10
N GLY A 27 4.33 -21.34 -6.29
CA GLY A 27 3.49 -22.37 -5.66
C GLY A 27 3.20 -22.14 -4.17
N ILE A 28 3.62 -21.00 -3.62
CA ILE A 28 3.27 -20.63 -2.24
C ILE A 28 1.76 -20.35 -2.17
N PRO A 29 1.01 -20.93 -1.20
CA PRO A 29 -0.45 -20.75 -1.08
C PRO A 29 -0.80 -19.38 -0.49
N LEU A 30 -0.58 -18.34 -1.29
CA LEU A 30 -0.80 -16.94 -0.94
C LEU A 30 -2.00 -16.38 -1.72
N GLU A 31 -2.94 -15.79 -1.01
CA GLU A 31 -4.14 -15.16 -1.55
C GLU A 31 -3.98 -13.65 -1.43
N PHE A 32 -4.19 -12.93 -2.53
CA PHE A 32 -4.08 -11.48 -2.56
C PHE A 32 -5.47 -10.83 -2.51
N GLU A 33 -5.64 -9.83 -1.65
CA GLU A 33 -6.83 -8.97 -1.61
C GLU A 33 -6.41 -7.55 -2.00
N GLU A 34 -6.84 -7.12 -3.18
CA GLU A 34 -6.52 -5.79 -3.70
C GLU A 34 -7.43 -4.72 -3.11
N VAL A 35 -6.82 -3.62 -2.67
CA VAL A 35 -7.49 -2.44 -2.13
C VAL A 35 -6.86 -1.21 -2.76
N PHE A 36 -7.67 -0.41 -3.44
CA PHE A 36 -7.18 0.80 -4.09
C PHE A 36 -7.08 1.96 -3.08
N LEU A 37 -5.94 2.63 -3.07
CA LEU A 37 -5.65 3.78 -2.20
C LEU A 37 -4.82 4.78 -3.00
N SER A 38 -5.31 6.00 -3.15
CA SER A 38 -4.67 7.07 -3.92
C SER A 38 -4.98 8.44 -3.32
N GLU A 39 -3.98 9.33 -3.31
CA GLU A 39 -4.16 10.77 -2.99
C GLU A 39 -4.55 11.59 -4.23
N ILE A 40 -4.53 11.02 -5.42
CA ILE A 40 -4.87 11.73 -6.66
C ILE A 40 -6.27 11.35 -7.10
N GLU A 41 -6.55 10.04 -7.10
CA GLU A 41 -7.85 9.48 -7.48
C GLU A 41 -8.73 9.20 -6.25
N HIS A 42 -9.03 10.26 -5.50
CA HIS A 42 -9.84 10.18 -4.27
C HIS A 42 -11.21 9.50 -4.47
N SER A 43 -11.83 9.63 -5.64
CA SER A 43 -13.16 9.06 -5.93
C SER A 43 -13.16 7.53 -6.00
N CYS A 44 -12.02 6.93 -6.33
CA CYS A 44 -11.86 5.47 -6.43
C CYS A 44 -11.15 4.90 -5.20
N SER A 45 -10.56 5.76 -4.36
CA SER A 45 -9.78 5.38 -3.20
C SER A 45 -10.68 4.90 -2.05
N ALA A 46 -10.31 3.77 -1.44
CA ALA A 46 -10.86 3.37 -0.16
C ALA A 46 -10.45 4.37 0.93
N SER A 47 -11.22 4.42 2.03
CA SER A 47 -10.83 5.21 3.20
C SER A 47 -9.58 4.61 3.85
N LEU A 48 -8.70 5.46 4.36
CA LEU A 48 -7.47 5.02 5.02
C LEU A 48 -7.77 4.06 6.19
N GLU A 49 -8.83 4.33 6.96
CA GLU A 49 -9.26 3.47 8.06
C GLU A 49 -9.64 2.07 7.58
N ASP A 50 -10.34 1.96 6.45
CA ASP A 50 -10.75 0.67 5.91
C ASP A 50 -9.55 -0.10 5.35
N VAL A 51 -8.59 0.59 4.71
CA VAL A 51 -7.33 -0.04 4.32
C VAL A 51 -6.61 -0.61 5.53
N ILE A 52 -6.48 0.14 6.62
CA ILE A 52 -5.85 -0.32 7.87
C ILE A 52 -6.59 -1.53 8.44
N LYS A 53 -7.92 -1.51 8.48
CA LYS A 53 -8.74 -2.65 8.95
C LYS A 53 -8.52 -3.89 8.09
N ILE A 54 -8.48 -3.74 6.76
CA ILE A 54 -8.26 -4.85 5.83
C ILE A 54 -6.85 -5.42 6.00
N VAL A 55 -5.81 -4.60 6.09
CA VAL A 55 -4.43 -5.06 6.37
C VAL A 55 -4.35 -5.84 7.68
N ARG A 56 -4.98 -5.33 8.75
CA ARG A 56 -5.01 -6.02 10.05
C ARG A 56 -5.76 -7.35 9.99
N LYS A 57 -6.87 -7.40 9.25
CA LYS A 57 -7.62 -8.64 8.99
C LYS A 57 -6.79 -9.65 8.17
N ASN A 58 -5.98 -9.15 7.24
CA ASN A 58 -5.18 -9.95 6.32
C ASN A 58 -3.76 -10.18 6.84
N ASN A 59 -3.69 -10.78 8.03
CA ASN A 59 -2.45 -11.22 8.66
C ASN A 59 -1.41 -10.12 8.95
N ASN A 60 -1.80 -8.83 8.92
CA ASN A 60 -0.91 -7.68 9.08
C ASN A 60 0.21 -7.59 8.02
N VAL A 61 -0.03 -8.15 6.83
CA VAL A 61 0.94 -8.11 5.72
C VAL A 61 0.31 -7.39 4.53
N ALA A 62 1.04 -6.41 3.99
CA ALA A 62 0.63 -5.67 2.81
C ALA A 62 1.77 -5.52 1.80
N LEU A 63 1.44 -5.65 0.52
CA LEU A 63 2.29 -5.27 -0.60
C LEU A 63 1.77 -3.93 -1.14
N LYS A 64 2.58 -2.87 -1.03
CA LYS A 64 2.20 -1.51 -1.45
C LYS A 64 3.06 -1.03 -2.62
N GLY A 65 2.44 -0.63 -3.71
CA GLY A 65 3.07 0.13 -4.78
C GLY A 65 3.33 1.59 -4.37
N ALA A 66 3.93 2.36 -5.25
CA ALA A 66 4.17 3.78 -4.99
C ALA A 66 2.83 4.54 -4.98
N ILE A 67 2.55 5.31 -3.93
CA ILE A 67 1.38 6.21 -3.88
C ILE A 67 1.94 7.62 -4.02
N LYS A 68 1.46 8.35 -5.03
CA LYS A 68 1.94 9.69 -5.33
C LYS A 68 1.19 10.67 -4.43
N GLU A 69 1.95 11.51 -3.74
CA GLU A 69 1.43 12.54 -2.85
C GLU A 69 0.81 13.68 -3.66
N ALA A 70 -0.32 14.21 -3.19
CA ALA A 70 -0.99 15.35 -3.82
C ALA A 70 -0.12 16.63 -3.69
N GLU A 71 -0.17 17.52 -4.68
CA GLU A 71 0.59 18.78 -4.67
C GLU A 71 0.23 19.69 -3.46
N GLU A 72 -1.00 19.57 -2.98
CA GLU A 72 -1.50 20.24 -1.77
C GLU A 72 -0.81 19.73 -0.49
N THR A 73 -0.41 18.46 -0.46
CA THR A 73 0.34 17.84 0.64
C THR A 73 1.82 18.24 0.57
N VAL A 74 2.36 18.39 -0.63
CA VAL A 74 3.75 18.83 -0.85
C VAL A 74 3.95 20.31 -0.47
N SER A 75 2.92 21.14 -0.62
CA SER A 75 2.99 22.58 -0.35
C SER A 75 2.79 22.94 1.12
N ASP A 76 2.17 22.07 1.91
CA ASP A 76 1.97 22.23 3.36
C ASP A 76 2.73 21.14 4.13
N PRO A 77 3.91 21.44 4.72
CA PRO A 77 4.72 20.45 5.43
C PRO A 77 4.06 19.91 6.71
N ASP A 78 3.02 20.57 7.22
CA ASP A 78 2.27 20.14 8.40
C ASP A 78 1.12 19.16 8.06
N ARG A 79 0.77 19.01 6.77
CA ARG A 79 -0.20 17.99 6.34
C ARG A 79 0.43 16.60 6.31
N GLU A 80 -0.24 15.65 6.97
CA GLU A 80 0.19 14.26 6.92
C GLU A 80 -0.18 13.64 5.57
N ASP A 81 0.85 13.24 4.83
CA ASP A 81 0.71 12.39 3.66
C ASP A 81 0.10 11.01 4.02
N ILE A 82 -0.57 10.39 3.07
CA ILE A 82 -1.25 9.10 3.22
C ILE A 82 -0.26 7.98 3.51
N ASN A 83 0.99 8.11 3.05
CA ASN A 83 2.05 7.14 3.28
C ASN A 83 2.43 7.09 4.77
N ARG A 84 2.56 8.25 5.40
CA ARG A 84 2.86 8.45 6.82
C ARG A 84 1.66 8.11 7.67
N SER A 85 0.47 8.54 7.27
CA SER A 85 -0.78 8.22 7.95
C SER A 85 -1.02 6.70 7.99
N LEU A 86 -0.73 5.99 6.89
CA LEU A 86 -0.79 4.53 6.82
C LEU A 86 0.24 3.87 7.75
N LYS A 87 1.48 4.35 7.77
CA LYS A 87 2.53 3.84 8.68
C LYS A 87 2.15 4.04 10.15
N LYS A 88 1.66 5.22 10.52
CA LYS A 88 1.19 5.52 11.89
C LYS A 88 -0.01 4.66 12.26
N GLY A 89 -0.99 4.54 11.36
CA GLY A 89 -2.18 3.72 11.58
C GLY A 89 -1.90 2.23 11.76
N LEU A 90 -0.82 1.72 11.15
CA LEU A 90 -0.34 0.34 11.30
C LEU A 90 0.75 0.18 12.37
N ASP A 91 1.13 1.24 13.07
CA ASP A 91 2.22 1.25 14.07
C ASP A 91 3.57 0.75 13.52
N LEU A 92 3.88 1.12 12.27
CA LEU A 92 5.11 0.73 11.58
C LEU A 92 6.24 1.71 11.90
N PHE A 93 6.96 1.47 13.00
CA PHE A 93 8.05 2.34 13.44
C PHE A 93 9.41 2.05 12.77
N ALA A 94 9.66 0.81 12.33
CA ALA A 94 10.95 0.39 11.78
C ALA A 94 10.92 0.31 10.24
N GLY A 95 11.74 1.12 9.58
CA GLY A 95 12.03 1.00 8.15
C GLY A 95 13.36 0.28 7.94
N VAL A 96 13.33 -0.85 7.25
CA VAL A 96 14.53 -1.63 6.93
C VAL A 96 14.77 -1.61 5.43
N SER A 97 15.98 -1.25 5.02
CA SER A 97 16.40 -1.24 3.62
C SER A 97 17.66 -2.08 3.48
N ASN A 98 17.60 -3.11 2.65
CA ASN A 98 18.74 -3.96 2.34
C ASN A 98 19.34 -3.52 0.99
N ILE A 99 20.53 -2.93 1.03
CA ILE A 99 21.26 -2.46 -0.16
C ILE A 99 22.44 -3.42 -0.34
N LYS A 100 22.49 -4.12 -1.47
CA LYS A 100 23.53 -5.09 -1.80
C LYS A 100 24.41 -4.59 -2.93
#